data_AF-T0QTJ8-F1
#
_entry.id   AF-T0QTJ8-F1
#
_cell.length_a   1.000
_cell.length_b   1.000
_cell.length_c   1.000
_cell.angle_alpha   90.00
_cell.angle_beta   90.00
_cell.angle_gamma   90.00
#
_symmetry.space_group_name_H-M   'P 1'
#
loop_
_entity.id
_entity.type
_entity.pdbx_description
1 polymer ?
#
loop_
_entity_poly.entity_id
_entity_poly.type
_entity_poly.pdbx_seq_one_letter_code
_entity_poly.pdbx_strand_id
1 'polypeptide(L)'
;MFAAGRVHLQQLQFMSHAVFAQPEMASLLRKLLRCIRYVRACVDNDLRQPNGSSARTMAACDALVCDAIDEFEAQTRHKCPSAAFFENERDKQMACDLAAVDGVCVDTAHEPLLRGCIRALRALEETREFHRSLLAAQEALETYPIATYAYGSTPFATWRDLLTLPVVASTLRRIRAAPHPDACTVFGSSTGSLVLYTALLADIPVRGVEILTYLVEQARELASSVPQVAYEACDMLTVSLGHTRFLVLASQCWDAALWAKLARKLLELTSCIVLDYTDRLSRCNGFHLAATTQGNVSWHAGHTFYVYERLVQ
;
A
#
# COMPACT_ATOMS: atom_id res chain seq x y z
N MET A 1 -18.78 -11.72 10.84
CA MET A 1 -18.21 -12.12 9.54
C MET A 1 -16.79 -11.56 9.35
N PHE A 2 -16.48 -10.34 9.77
CA PHE A 2 -15.18 -9.67 9.58
C PHE A 2 -13.91 -10.53 9.83
N ALA A 3 -13.74 -11.11 11.03
CA ALA A 3 -12.52 -11.87 11.36
C ALA A 3 -12.33 -13.12 10.48
N ALA A 4 -13.39 -13.94 10.32
CA ALA A 4 -13.37 -15.12 9.45
C ALA A 4 -13.17 -14.73 7.97
N GLY A 5 -13.86 -13.69 7.51
CA GLY A 5 -13.72 -13.17 6.15
C GLY A 5 -12.29 -12.71 5.83
N ARG A 6 -11.58 -12.10 6.79
CA ARG A 6 -10.17 -11.74 6.63
C ARG A 6 -9.30 -12.97 6.35
N VAL A 7 -9.48 -14.04 7.14
CA VAL A 7 -8.74 -15.30 6.93
C VAL A 7 -9.06 -15.90 5.56
N HIS A 8 -10.34 -15.98 5.20
CA HIS A 8 -10.74 -16.52 3.90
C HIS A 8 -10.17 -15.72 2.72
N LEU A 9 -10.16 -14.39 2.81
CA LEU A 9 -9.55 -13.55 1.78
C LEU A 9 -8.04 -13.82 1.66
N GLN A 10 -7.33 -13.98 2.79
CA GLN A 10 -5.90 -14.33 2.78
C GLN A 10 -5.64 -15.71 2.15
N GLN A 11 -6.45 -16.72 2.50
CA GLN A 11 -6.38 -18.06 1.90
C GLN A 11 -6.63 -18.02 0.40
N LEU A 12 -7.69 -17.36 -0.03
CA LEU A 12 -8.05 -17.24 -1.45
C LEU A 12 -6.99 -16.47 -2.25
N GLN A 13 -6.39 -15.42 -1.66
CA GLN A 13 -5.29 -14.67 -2.27
C GLN A 13 -4.03 -15.53 -2.42
N PHE A 14 -3.65 -16.27 -1.37
CA PHE A 14 -2.53 -17.21 -1.42
C PHE A 14 -2.70 -18.22 -2.55
N MET A 15 -3.86 -18.89 -2.60
CA MET A 15 -4.16 -19.89 -3.63
C MET A 15 -4.17 -19.25 -5.03
N SER A 16 -4.74 -18.04 -5.16
CA SER A 16 -4.79 -17.34 -6.45
C SER A 16 -3.40 -17.01 -6.98
N HIS A 17 -2.48 -16.56 -6.14
CA HIS A 17 -1.09 -16.31 -6.56
C HIS A 17 -0.37 -17.58 -6.96
N ALA A 18 -0.53 -18.66 -6.19
CA ALA A 18 0.12 -19.93 -6.47
C ALA A 18 -0.24 -20.47 -7.88
N VAL A 19 -1.47 -20.22 -8.35
CA VAL A 19 -1.95 -20.70 -9.65
C VAL A 19 -1.94 -19.66 -10.77
N PHE A 20 -1.66 -18.38 -10.48
CA PHE A 20 -1.84 -17.28 -11.43
C PHE A 20 -1.04 -17.44 -12.73
N ALA A 21 0.21 -17.92 -12.62
CA ALA A 21 1.13 -18.08 -13.74
C ALA A 21 1.01 -19.45 -14.44
N GLN A 22 0.00 -20.25 -14.12
CA GLN A 22 -0.19 -21.63 -14.61
C GLN A 22 -1.42 -21.70 -15.52
N PRO A 23 -1.26 -21.65 -16.87
CA PRO A 23 -2.38 -21.63 -17.81
C PRO A 23 -3.36 -22.79 -17.65
N GLU A 24 -2.87 -23.97 -17.30
CA GLU A 24 -3.64 -25.19 -17.01
C GLU A 24 -4.57 -25.02 -15.81
N MET A 25 -4.25 -24.12 -14.89
CA MET A 25 -5.05 -23.82 -13.69
C MET A 25 -6.05 -22.68 -13.90
N ALA A 26 -6.26 -22.22 -15.14
CA ALA A 26 -7.15 -21.07 -15.42
C ALA A 26 -8.62 -21.29 -14.97
N SER A 27 -9.09 -22.54 -14.90
CA SER A 27 -10.42 -22.83 -14.35
C SER A 27 -10.49 -22.56 -12.84
N LEU A 28 -9.51 -23.12 -12.10
CA LEU A 28 -9.38 -22.93 -10.67
C LEU A 28 -9.16 -21.46 -10.32
N LEU A 29 -8.30 -20.74 -11.04
CA LEU A 29 -8.11 -19.30 -10.86
C LEU A 29 -9.43 -18.53 -10.99
N ARG A 30 -10.24 -18.82 -12.01
CA ARG A 30 -11.57 -18.18 -12.17
C ARG A 30 -12.53 -18.52 -11.04
N LYS A 31 -12.44 -19.72 -10.45
CA LYS A 31 -13.22 -20.09 -9.25
C LYS A 31 -12.76 -19.29 -8.04
N LEU A 32 -11.45 -19.23 -7.79
CA LEU A 32 -10.85 -18.49 -6.67
C LEU A 32 -11.20 -17.00 -6.73
N LEU A 33 -11.06 -16.36 -7.89
CA LEU A 33 -11.42 -14.94 -8.07
C LEU A 33 -12.92 -14.68 -7.85
N ARG A 34 -13.80 -15.63 -8.22
CA ARG A 34 -15.23 -15.55 -7.91
C ARG A 34 -15.48 -15.64 -6.40
N CYS A 35 -14.77 -16.54 -5.71
CA CYS A 35 -14.87 -16.67 -4.26
C CYS A 35 -14.39 -15.39 -3.54
N ILE A 36 -13.28 -14.79 -3.99
CA ILE A 36 -12.78 -13.51 -3.43
C ILE A 36 -13.85 -12.44 -3.52
N ARG A 37 -14.49 -12.27 -4.68
CA ARG A 37 -15.56 -11.27 -4.86
C ARG A 37 -16.76 -11.53 -3.94
N TYR A 38 -17.16 -12.80 -3.80
CA TYR A 38 -18.29 -13.17 -2.95
C TYR A 38 -18.00 -12.92 -1.46
N VAL A 39 -16.86 -13.42 -0.96
CA VAL A 39 -16.44 -13.21 0.42
C VAL A 39 -16.27 -11.73 0.71
N ARG A 40 -15.66 -10.96 -0.20
CA ARG A 40 -15.49 -9.52 -0.05
C ARG A 40 -16.84 -8.80 0.08
N ALA A 41 -17.80 -9.11 -0.80
CA ALA A 41 -19.14 -8.51 -0.72
C ALA A 41 -19.83 -8.82 0.62
N CYS A 42 -19.65 -10.03 1.16
CA CYS A 42 -20.18 -10.42 2.46
C CYS A 42 -19.51 -9.69 3.62
N VAL A 43 -18.18 -9.51 3.57
CA VAL A 43 -17.43 -8.70 4.54
C VAL A 43 -17.87 -7.24 4.49
N ASP A 44 -17.96 -6.66 3.29
CA ASP A 44 -18.39 -5.27 3.11
C ASP A 44 -19.82 -5.07 3.65
N ASN A 45 -20.73 -6.03 3.45
CA ASN A 45 -22.06 -5.99 4.04
C ASN A 45 -22.05 -6.02 5.58
N ASP A 46 -21.21 -6.88 6.18
CA ASP A 46 -21.01 -6.92 7.64
C ASP A 46 -20.38 -5.63 8.19
N LEU A 47 -19.52 -4.96 7.40
CA LEU A 47 -18.94 -3.67 7.77
C LEU A 47 -19.99 -2.56 7.75
N ARG A 48 -20.83 -2.48 6.71
CA ARG A 48 -21.92 -1.50 6.61
C ARG A 48 -22.98 -1.70 7.70
N GLN A 49 -23.31 -2.94 8.00
CA GLN A 49 -24.35 -3.30 8.98
C GLN A 49 -23.80 -4.34 9.96
N PRO A 50 -23.30 -3.92 11.13
CA PRO A 50 -22.90 -4.84 12.18
C PRO A 50 -24.09 -5.73 12.56
N ASN A 51 -23.93 -7.05 12.45
CA ASN A 51 -24.96 -8.10 12.62
C ASN A 51 -25.91 -8.31 11.42
N GLY A 52 -25.68 -7.64 10.29
CA GLY A 52 -26.48 -7.82 9.05
C GLY A 52 -26.17 -9.12 8.30
N SER A 53 -25.05 -9.79 8.60
CA SER A 53 -24.73 -11.09 8.02
C SER A 53 -25.44 -12.21 8.77
N SER A 54 -26.41 -12.86 8.12
CA SER A 54 -27.07 -14.03 8.68
C SER A 54 -26.08 -15.17 8.89
N ALA A 55 -26.33 -16.04 9.88
CA ALA A 55 -25.56 -17.28 10.07
C ALA A 55 -25.51 -18.14 8.79
N ARG A 56 -26.57 -18.07 7.98
CA ARG A 56 -26.65 -18.73 6.67
C ARG A 56 -25.63 -18.18 5.67
N THR A 57 -25.40 -16.86 5.66
CA THR A 57 -24.41 -16.21 4.79
C THR A 57 -22.99 -16.64 5.17
N MET A 58 -22.69 -16.72 6.47
CA MET A 58 -21.40 -17.21 6.96
C MET A 58 -21.18 -18.66 6.56
N ALA A 59 -22.13 -19.55 6.84
CA ALA A 59 -22.03 -20.96 6.45
C ALA A 59 -21.86 -21.16 4.93
N ALA A 60 -22.50 -20.33 4.12
CA ALA A 60 -22.32 -20.36 2.66
C ALA A 60 -20.92 -19.90 2.23
N CYS A 61 -20.35 -18.87 2.88
CA CYS A 61 -18.96 -18.46 2.65
C CYS A 61 -18.00 -19.58 3.01
N ASP A 62 -18.15 -20.17 4.19
CA ASP A 62 -17.27 -21.23 4.68
C ASP A 62 -17.30 -22.44 3.74
N ALA A 63 -18.50 -22.89 3.34
CA ALA A 63 -18.66 -24.01 2.41
C ALA A 63 -18.00 -23.73 1.04
N LEU A 64 -18.18 -22.52 0.50
CA LEU A 64 -17.58 -22.10 -0.77
C LEU A 64 -16.05 -22.07 -0.69
N VAL A 65 -15.50 -21.56 0.42
CA VAL A 65 -14.05 -21.46 0.61
C VAL A 65 -13.44 -22.85 0.83
N CYS A 66 -14.07 -23.70 1.63
CA CYS A 66 -13.62 -25.09 1.82
C CYS A 66 -13.60 -25.86 0.49
N ASP A 67 -14.66 -25.75 -0.32
CA ASP A 67 -14.70 -26.37 -1.66
C ASP A 67 -13.63 -25.81 -2.61
N ALA A 68 -13.25 -24.54 -2.47
CA ALA A 68 -12.12 -23.97 -3.22
C ALA A 68 -10.75 -24.46 -2.72
N ILE A 69 -10.61 -24.65 -1.40
CA ILE A 69 -9.39 -25.20 -0.78
C ILE A 69 -9.20 -26.65 -1.22
N ASP A 70 -10.22 -27.50 -1.09
CA ASP A 70 -10.14 -28.92 -1.45
C ASP A 70 -9.74 -29.10 -2.92
N GLU A 71 -10.32 -28.31 -3.83
CA GLU A 71 -9.96 -28.34 -5.24
C GLU A 71 -8.52 -27.86 -5.48
N PHE A 72 -8.09 -26.80 -4.79
CA PHE A 72 -6.72 -26.30 -4.87
C PHE A 72 -5.70 -27.33 -4.38
N GLU A 73 -5.92 -27.94 -3.23
CA GLU A 73 -4.99 -28.93 -2.66
C GLU A 73 -4.92 -30.19 -3.53
N ALA A 74 -6.05 -30.61 -4.11
CA ALA A 74 -6.11 -31.75 -5.01
C ALA A 74 -5.33 -31.51 -6.33
N GLN A 75 -5.46 -30.32 -6.92
CA GLN A 75 -4.82 -30.01 -8.21
C GLN A 75 -3.34 -29.64 -8.08
N THR A 76 -2.95 -28.98 -6.99
CA THR A 76 -1.60 -28.42 -6.85
C THR A 76 -0.68 -29.23 -5.94
N ARG A 77 -1.24 -30.13 -5.11
CA ARG A 77 -0.54 -30.83 -4.01
C ARG A 77 0.09 -29.90 -2.96
N HIS A 78 -0.25 -28.60 -3.00
CA HIS A 78 0.11 -27.65 -1.96
C HIS A 78 -1.02 -27.54 -0.94
N LYS A 79 -0.66 -27.42 0.33
CA LYS A 79 -1.64 -27.15 1.38
C LYS A 79 -2.01 -25.68 1.42
N CYS A 80 -3.29 -25.38 1.61
CA CYS A 80 -3.74 -24.04 1.90
C CYS A 80 -3.35 -23.65 3.34
N PRO A 81 -2.76 -22.46 3.57
CA PRO A 81 -2.39 -22.08 4.92
C PRO A 81 -3.60 -21.84 5.84
N SER A 82 -3.41 -22.09 7.14
CA SER A 82 -4.43 -21.89 8.17
C SER A 82 -4.47 -20.44 8.67
N ALA A 83 -5.51 -20.09 9.44
CA ALA A 83 -5.57 -18.80 10.15
C ALA A 83 -4.32 -18.56 11.02
N ALA A 84 -3.92 -19.56 11.80
CA ALA A 84 -2.75 -19.49 12.68
C ALA A 84 -1.44 -19.28 11.90
N PHE A 85 -1.35 -19.80 10.67
CA PHE A 85 -0.21 -19.52 9.81
C PHE A 85 -0.14 -18.03 9.47
N PHE A 86 -1.25 -17.40 9.06
CA PHE A 86 -1.26 -15.98 8.70
C PHE A 86 -1.04 -15.05 9.90
N GLU A 87 -1.52 -15.42 11.07
CA GLU A 87 -1.21 -14.71 12.33
C GLU A 87 0.29 -14.76 12.63
N ASN A 88 0.89 -15.94 12.56
CA ASN A 88 2.34 -16.11 12.77
C ASN A 88 3.18 -15.39 11.70
N GLU A 89 2.77 -15.38 10.43
CA GLU A 89 3.47 -14.62 9.39
C GLU A 89 3.36 -13.11 9.60
N ARG A 90 2.23 -12.62 10.12
CA ARG A 90 2.06 -11.22 10.50
C ARG A 90 3.00 -10.85 11.66
N ASP A 91 3.07 -11.69 12.69
CA ASP A 91 3.96 -11.46 13.84
C ASP A 91 5.43 -11.46 13.42
N LYS A 92 5.83 -12.38 12.54
CA LYS A 92 7.17 -12.38 11.95
C LYS A 92 7.44 -11.12 11.15
N GLN A 93 6.52 -10.68 10.29
CA GLN A 93 6.69 -9.46 9.50
C GLN A 93 6.83 -8.23 10.40
N MET A 94 6.04 -8.15 11.46
CA MET A 94 6.16 -7.10 12.47
C MET A 94 7.53 -7.13 13.15
N ALA A 95 8.00 -8.31 13.58
CA ALA A 95 9.32 -8.46 14.19
C ALA A 95 10.45 -8.05 13.23
N CYS A 96 10.35 -8.44 11.96
CA CYS A 96 11.28 -8.02 10.91
C CYS A 96 11.28 -6.50 10.70
N ASP A 97 10.11 -5.87 10.64
CA ASP A 97 9.99 -4.42 10.49
C ASP A 97 10.62 -3.69 11.69
N LEU A 98 10.39 -4.18 12.92
CA LEU A 98 10.96 -3.56 14.12
C LEU A 98 12.49 -3.75 14.22
N ALA A 99 13.01 -4.92 13.84
CA ALA A 99 14.45 -5.18 13.80
C ALA A 99 15.14 -4.37 12.69
N ALA A 100 14.45 -4.11 11.58
CA ALA A 100 14.98 -3.33 10.47
C ALA A 100 15.23 -1.85 10.82
N VAL A 101 14.74 -1.36 11.98
CA VAL A 101 14.92 0.02 12.46
C VAL A 101 16.32 0.27 13.06
N ASP A 102 17.02 -0.78 13.49
CA ASP A 102 18.28 -0.63 14.22
C ASP A 102 19.37 0.02 13.33
N GLY A 103 19.81 1.23 13.69
CA GLY A 103 20.94 1.92 13.06
C GLY A 103 20.66 2.49 11.66
N VAL A 104 19.41 2.57 11.22
CA VAL A 104 19.06 3.00 9.84
C VAL A 104 18.60 4.45 9.74
N CYS A 105 18.16 5.07 10.85
CA CYS A 105 17.79 6.47 10.87
C CYS A 105 19.04 7.36 10.81
N VAL A 106 18.96 8.46 10.06
CA VAL A 106 20.01 9.50 10.05
C VAL A 106 20.22 10.09 11.44
N ASP A 107 19.13 10.38 12.14
CA ASP A 107 19.14 10.71 13.56
C ASP A 107 18.63 9.51 14.36
N THR A 108 19.50 8.93 15.19
CA THR A 108 19.15 7.79 16.06
C THR A 108 18.03 8.11 17.05
N ALA A 109 17.80 9.39 17.37
CA ALA A 109 16.67 9.81 18.20
C ALA A 109 15.30 9.55 17.54
N HIS A 110 15.25 9.35 16.22
CA HIS A 110 14.03 9.00 15.50
C HIS A 110 13.65 7.52 15.61
N GLU A 111 14.56 6.63 15.99
CA GLU A 111 14.26 5.20 16.00
C GLU A 111 13.14 4.78 16.98
N PRO A 112 13.06 5.32 18.21
CA PRO A 112 11.93 5.02 19.10
C PRO A 112 10.59 5.50 18.52
N LEU A 113 10.58 6.67 17.89
CA LEU A 113 9.40 7.22 17.21
C LEU A 113 8.97 6.30 16.07
N LEU A 114 9.91 5.87 15.24
CA LEU A 114 9.65 4.98 14.11
C LEU A 114 9.07 3.63 14.54
N ARG A 115 9.63 3.01 15.60
CA ARG A 115 9.05 1.79 16.20
C ARG A 115 7.65 2.03 16.74
N GLY A 116 7.39 3.20 17.34
CA GLY A 116 6.06 3.63 17.77
C GLY A 116 5.07 3.70 16.60
N CYS A 117 5.44 4.38 15.52
CA CYS A 117 4.62 4.52 14.31
C CYS A 117 4.32 3.15 13.67
N ILE A 118 5.30 2.26 13.56
CA ILE A 118 5.10 0.90 13.00
C ILE A 118 4.06 0.14 13.84
N ARG A 119 4.19 0.14 15.18
CA ARG A 119 3.23 -0.55 16.06
C ARG A 119 1.83 0.05 15.97
N ALA A 120 1.72 1.37 16.05
CA ALA A 120 0.45 2.08 16.01
C ALA A 120 -0.30 1.84 14.69
N LEU A 121 0.42 1.90 13.56
CA LEU A 121 -0.15 1.61 12.25
C LEU A 121 -0.72 0.19 12.17
N ARG A 122 0.05 -0.81 12.58
CA ARG A 122 -0.38 -2.21 12.49
C ARG A 122 -1.54 -2.51 13.43
N ALA A 123 -1.54 -1.92 14.63
CA ALA A 123 -2.67 -2.03 15.55
C ALA A 123 -3.94 -1.40 14.96
N LEU A 124 -3.83 -0.22 14.33
CA LEU A 124 -4.96 0.43 13.66
C LEU A 124 -5.57 -0.45 12.56
N GLU A 125 -4.72 -1.00 11.70
CA GLU A 125 -5.11 -1.89 10.57
C GLU A 125 -5.83 -3.18 11.02
N GLU A 126 -5.73 -3.59 12.29
CA GLU A 126 -6.44 -4.77 12.81
C GLU A 126 -7.88 -4.48 13.22
N THR A 127 -8.20 -3.21 13.46
CA THR A 127 -9.49 -2.85 14.05
C THR A 127 -10.60 -2.93 13.03
N ARG A 128 -11.73 -3.54 13.39
CA ARG A 128 -12.94 -3.53 12.55
C ARG A 128 -13.41 -2.11 12.23
N GLU A 129 -13.25 -1.20 13.19
CA GLU A 129 -13.64 0.20 13.04
C GLU A 129 -12.90 0.89 11.90
N PHE A 130 -11.58 0.66 11.78
CA PHE A 130 -10.78 1.19 10.69
C PHE A 130 -11.33 0.74 9.33
N HIS A 131 -11.56 -0.56 9.16
CA HIS A 131 -12.07 -1.11 7.90
C HIS A 131 -13.49 -0.62 7.57
N ARG A 132 -14.33 -0.43 8.59
CA ARG A 132 -15.68 0.13 8.41
C ARG A 132 -15.62 1.57 7.93
N SER A 133 -14.86 2.41 8.62
CA SER A 133 -14.73 3.83 8.30
C SER A 133 -14.06 4.05 6.95
N LEU A 134 -13.06 3.23 6.62
CA LEU A 134 -12.43 3.22 5.30
C LEU A 134 -13.44 2.88 4.20
N LEU A 135 -14.22 1.80 4.36
CA LEU A 135 -15.23 1.44 3.37
C LEU A 135 -16.25 2.56 3.16
N ALA A 136 -16.76 3.15 4.24
CA ALA A 136 -17.70 4.27 4.17
C ALA A 136 -17.09 5.49 3.43
N ALA A 137 -15.83 5.82 3.69
CA ALA A 137 -15.14 6.91 3.00
C ALA A 137 -14.93 6.61 1.50
N GLN A 138 -14.59 5.37 1.15
CA GLN A 138 -14.43 4.92 -0.24
C GLN A 138 -15.75 4.98 -1.02
N GLU A 139 -16.86 4.62 -0.39
CA GLU A 139 -18.20 4.64 -1.00
C GLU A 139 -18.77 6.05 -1.15
N ALA A 140 -18.42 6.95 -0.23
CA ALA A 140 -18.89 8.34 -0.26
C ALA A 140 -18.19 9.19 -1.33
N LEU A 141 -17.05 8.77 -1.86
CA LEU A 141 -16.24 9.56 -2.79
C LEU A 141 -16.41 9.09 -4.25
N GLU A 142 -17.11 9.88 -5.05
CA GLU A 142 -17.47 9.50 -6.43
C GLU A 142 -16.48 9.99 -7.51
N THR A 143 -15.38 10.65 -7.12
CA THR A 143 -14.42 11.27 -8.05
C THR A 143 -13.77 10.28 -9.03
N TYR A 144 -13.50 9.06 -8.56
CA TYR A 144 -12.89 7.95 -9.27
C TYR A 144 -13.64 6.65 -8.97
N PRO A 145 -13.48 5.60 -9.80
CA PRO A 145 -13.99 4.27 -9.47
C PRO A 145 -13.45 3.79 -8.12
N ILE A 146 -14.29 3.11 -7.35
CA ILE A 146 -13.97 2.71 -5.97
C ILE A 146 -12.64 1.93 -5.83
N ALA A 147 -12.27 1.16 -6.86
CA ALA A 147 -11.02 0.40 -6.90
C ALA A 147 -9.76 1.29 -6.84
N THR A 148 -9.85 2.55 -7.29
CA THR A 148 -8.76 3.53 -7.24
C THR A 148 -8.39 3.92 -5.81
N TYR A 149 -9.32 3.76 -4.87
CA TYR A 149 -9.12 4.08 -3.46
C TYR A 149 -8.64 2.87 -2.65
N ALA A 150 -8.19 1.80 -3.30
CA ALA A 150 -7.78 0.59 -2.61
C ALA A 150 -6.65 0.89 -1.62
N TYR A 151 -6.83 0.43 -0.39
CA TYR A 151 -5.84 0.55 0.67
C TYR A 151 -4.92 -0.66 0.67
N GLY A 152 -3.63 -0.41 0.85
CA GLY A 152 -2.76 -1.36 1.54
C GLY A 152 -1.40 -0.77 1.82
N SER A 153 -0.49 -1.66 2.20
CA SER A 153 0.69 -1.26 2.94
C SER A 153 1.96 -1.87 2.37
N THR A 154 3.04 -1.11 2.50
CA THR A 154 4.40 -1.54 2.22
C THR A 154 5.10 -1.73 3.57
N PRO A 155 5.62 -2.94 3.87
CA PRO A 155 6.39 -3.18 5.08
C PRO A 155 7.58 -2.23 5.19
N PHE A 156 7.93 -1.89 6.42
CA PHE A 156 9.02 -0.94 6.67
C PHE A 156 10.35 -1.45 6.10
N ALA A 157 10.64 -2.75 6.24
CA ALA A 157 11.87 -3.34 5.69
C ALA A 157 11.98 -3.12 4.16
N THR A 158 10.90 -3.37 3.41
CA THR A 158 10.85 -3.08 1.96
C THR A 158 11.10 -1.60 1.69
N TRP A 159 10.45 -0.71 2.45
CA TRP A 159 10.56 0.72 2.25
C TRP A 159 11.96 1.25 2.52
N ARG A 160 12.60 0.80 3.61
CA ARG A 160 14.00 1.09 3.91
C ARG A 160 14.89 0.74 2.72
N ASP A 161 14.77 -0.47 2.19
CA ASP A 161 15.62 -0.94 1.09
C ASP A 161 15.44 -0.07 -0.17
N LEU A 162 14.20 0.35 -0.46
CA LEU A 162 13.92 1.31 -1.54
C LEU A 162 14.64 2.64 -1.35
N LEU A 163 14.67 3.18 -0.12
CA LEU A 163 15.34 4.45 0.16
C LEU A 163 16.87 4.35 0.12
N THR A 164 17.43 3.13 0.22
CA THR A 164 18.88 2.90 0.08
C THR A 164 19.37 2.83 -1.36
N LEU A 165 18.46 2.74 -2.35
CA LEU A 165 18.83 2.75 -3.76
C LEU A 165 19.69 3.99 -4.07
N PRO A 166 20.85 3.86 -4.75
CA PRO A 166 21.83 4.96 -4.85
C PRO A 166 21.25 6.28 -5.35
N VAL A 167 20.37 6.24 -6.37
CA VAL A 167 19.71 7.41 -6.95
C VAL A 167 18.70 8.06 -5.98
N VAL A 168 17.98 7.25 -5.19
CA VAL A 168 17.04 7.72 -4.16
C VAL A 168 17.81 8.31 -2.99
N ALA A 169 18.76 7.56 -2.42
CA ALA A 169 19.61 8.01 -1.31
C ALA A 169 20.37 9.30 -1.64
N SER A 170 20.89 9.44 -2.85
CA SER A 170 21.52 10.69 -3.32
C SER A 170 20.53 11.85 -3.34
N THR A 171 19.31 11.62 -3.79
CA THR A 171 18.26 12.65 -3.83
C THR A 171 17.84 13.08 -2.44
N LEU A 172 17.61 12.14 -1.53
CA LEU A 172 17.26 12.42 -0.13
C LEU A 172 18.36 13.24 0.57
N ARG A 173 19.64 12.91 0.35
CA ARG A 173 20.78 13.71 0.86
C ARG A 173 20.75 15.16 0.34
N ARG A 174 20.41 15.37 -0.94
CA ARG A 174 20.27 16.74 -1.51
C ARG A 174 19.09 17.49 -0.90
N ILE A 175 17.96 16.81 -0.65
CA ILE A 175 16.81 17.40 0.03
C ILE A 175 17.20 17.82 1.44
N ARG A 176 17.87 16.96 2.20
CA ARG A 176 18.34 17.27 3.56
C ARG A 176 19.28 18.47 3.60
N ALA A 177 20.20 18.58 2.62
CA ALA A 177 21.13 19.70 2.53
C ALA A 177 20.46 21.04 2.16
N ALA A 178 19.32 21.00 1.48
CA ALA A 178 18.56 22.19 1.07
C ALA A 178 17.05 21.90 1.21
N PRO A 179 16.54 21.87 2.46
CA PRO A 179 15.20 21.38 2.76
C PRO A 179 14.12 22.31 2.21
N HIS A 180 13.01 21.71 1.79
CA HIS A 180 11.79 22.41 1.40
C HIS A 180 10.60 21.52 1.75
N PRO A 181 9.48 22.07 2.28
CA PRO A 181 8.33 21.27 2.70
C PRO A 181 7.75 20.38 1.59
N ASP A 182 7.80 20.84 0.35
CA ASP A 182 7.29 20.10 -0.84
C ASP A 182 8.37 19.34 -1.63
N ALA A 183 9.60 19.22 -1.11
CA ALA A 183 10.69 18.56 -1.85
C ALA A 183 10.50 17.03 -1.94
N CYS A 184 9.82 16.43 -0.97
CA CYS A 184 9.49 15.02 -0.95
C CYS A 184 7.96 14.86 -0.82
N THR A 185 7.33 14.32 -1.85
CA THR A 185 5.86 14.20 -1.92
C THR A 185 5.45 12.75 -2.15
N VAL A 186 4.41 12.29 -1.45
CA VAL A 186 3.82 10.96 -1.60
C VAL A 186 2.37 11.11 -2.07
N PHE A 187 2.08 10.67 -3.30
CA PHE A 187 0.72 10.59 -3.82
C PHE A 187 0.10 9.23 -3.50
N GLY A 188 -1.13 9.25 -2.95
CA GLY A 188 -1.77 8.07 -2.36
C GLY A 188 -1.12 7.73 -1.02
N SER A 189 -0.89 8.76 -0.19
CA SER A 189 -0.16 8.60 1.08
C SER A 189 -0.91 7.80 2.13
N SER A 190 -2.23 7.59 1.96
CA SER A 190 -3.03 6.70 2.80
C SER A 190 -2.93 7.07 4.29
N THR A 191 -2.75 6.10 5.19
CA THR A 191 -2.45 6.32 6.63
C THR A 191 -1.07 6.91 6.91
N GLY A 192 -0.31 7.31 5.89
CA GLY A 192 0.93 8.06 6.03
C GLY A 192 2.19 7.24 6.31
N SER A 193 2.15 5.91 6.20
CA SER A 193 3.31 5.05 6.51
C SER A 193 4.56 5.43 5.71
N LEU A 194 4.43 5.57 4.38
CA LEU A 194 5.54 5.95 3.50
C LEU A 194 6.09 7.35 3.83
N VAL A 195 5.21 8.26 4.25
CA VAL A 195 5.55 9.64 4.62
C VAL A 195 6.36 9.65 5.93
N LEU A 196 5.84 8.98 6.97
CA LEU A 196 6.50 8.83 8.28
C LEU A 196 7.86 8.14 8.14
N TYR A 197 7.91 7.01 7.44
CA TYR A 197 9.15 6.26 7.29
C TYR A 197 10.21 7.07 6.56
N THR A 198 9.84 7.78 5.48
CA THR A 198 10.78 8.61 4.73
C THR A 198 11.28 9.78 5.57
N ALA A 199 10.39 10.49 6.25
CA ALA A 199 10.77 11.65 7.07
C ALA A 199 11.71 11.26 8.21
N LEU A 200 11.40 10.18 8.94
CA LEU A 200 12.19 9.73 10.08
C LEU A 200 13.54 9.11 9.66
N LEU A 201 13.56 8.33 8.57
CA LEU A 201 14.79 7.72 8.05
C LEU A 201 15.76 8.76 7.50
N ALA A 202 15.25 9.68 6.67
CA ALA A 202 16.10 10.63 5.95
C ALA A 202 16.32 11.95 6.68
N ASP A 203 15.55 12.21 7.75
CA ASP A 203 15.51 13.48 8.48
C ASP A 203 15.23 14.67 7.53
N ILE A 204 14.09 14.59 6.82
CA ILE A 204 13.65 15.61 5.86
C ILE A 204 12.15 15.89 6.01
N PRO A 205 11.68 17.08 5.58
CA PRO A 205 10.27 17.34 5.40
C PRO A 205 9.65 16.43 4.33
N VAL A 206 8.50 15.84 4.62
CA VAL A 206 7.75 15.00 3.67
C VAL A 206 6.26 15.34 3.68
N ARG A 207 5.68 15.51 2.49
CA ARG A 207 4.26 15.78 2.29
C ARG A 207 3.53 14.54 1.80
N GLY A 208 2.47 14.15 2.51
CA GLY A 208 1.51 13.15 2.08
C GLY A 208 0.28 13.80 1.45
N VAL A 209 -0.11 13.34 0.26
CA VAL A 209 -1.35 13.73 -0.41
C VAL A 209 -2.25 12.50 -0.53
N GLU A 210 -3.47 12.62 -0.04
CA GLU A 210 -4.46 11.55 -0.03
C GLU A 210 -5.86 12.13 -0.22
N ILE A 211 -6.68 11.50 -1.05
CA ILE A 211 -8.00 12.04 -1.41
C ILE A 211 -9.06 11.65 -0.38
N LEU A 212 -8.87 10.54 0.34
CA LEU A 212 -9.75 10.13 1.42
C LEU A 212 -9.39 10.88 2.71
N THR A 213 -10.20 11.88 3.07
CA THR A 213 -10.04 12.68 4.30
C THR A 213 -9.88 11.81 5.55
N TYR A 214 -10.65 10.72 5.65
CA TYR A 214 -10.54 9.76 6.75
C TYR A 214 -9.11 9.24 6.94
N LEU A 215 -8.43 8.83 5.86
CA LEU A 215 -7.06 8.32 5.93
C LEU A 215 -6.07 9.41 6.34
N VAL A 216 -6.27 10.65 5.89
CA VAL A 216 -5.47 11.81 6.28
C VAL A 216 -5.62 12.12 7.77
N GLU A 217 -6.83 12.00 8.33
CA GLU A 217 -7.06 12.17 9.77
C GLU A 217 -6.29 11.13 10.58
N GLN A 218 -6.34 9.85 10.17
CA GLN A 218 -5.57 8.79 10.80
C GLN A 218 -4.06 9.03 10.67
N ALA A 219 -3.59 9.51 9.51
CA ALA A 219 -2.18 9.83 9.29
C ALA A 219 -1.69 10.97 10.19
N ARG A 220 -2.50 12.01 10.40
CA ARG A 220 -2.20 13.13 11.30
C ARG A 220 -2.13 12.69 12.77
N GLU A 221 -3.03 11.81 13.18
CA GLU A 221 -3.02 11.25 14.54
C GLU A 221 -1.72 10.45 14.79
N LEU A 222 -1.37 9.54 13.87
CA LEU A 222 -0.14 8.76 13.90
C LEU A 222 1.13 9.63 13.88
N ALA A 223 1.05 10.81 13.26
CA ALA A 223 2.16 11.74 13.09
C ALA A 223 2.24 12.85 14.13
N SER A 224 1.40 12.84 15.17
CA SER A 224 1.33 13.91 16.18
C SER A 224 2.67 14.27 16.85
N SER A 225 3.64 13.37 16.83
CA SER A 225 5.00 13.55 17.37
C SER A 225 6.10 13.74 16.31
N VAL A 226 5.75 13.84 15.03
CA VAL A 226 6.70 13.92 13.90
C VAL A 226 6.50 15.25 13.18
N PRO A 227 7.20 16.34 13.57
CA PRO A 227 6.97 17.67 13.02
C PRO A 227 7.39 17.83 11.56
N GLN A 228 8.19 16.90 11.01
CA GLN A 228 8.68 16.95 9.64
C GLN A 228 7.63 16.52 8.60
N VAL A 229 6.46 16.00 9.02
CA VAL A 229 5.45 15.51 8.07
C VAL A 229 4.25 16.45 7.98
N ALA A 230 3.73 16.61 6.77
CA ALA A 230 2.49 17.32 6.51
C ALA A 230 1.56 16.43 5.68
N TYR A 231 0.27 16.47 5.98
CA TYR A 231 -0.75 15.72 5.23
C TYR A 231 -1.83 16.62 4.70
N GLU A 232 -2.24 16.38 3.46
CA GLU A 232 -3.27 17.11 2.76
C GLU A 232 -4.35 16.17 2.24
N ALA A 233 -5.60 16.49 2.61
CA ALA A 233 -6.80 15.82 2.12
C ALA A 233 -7.27 16.48 0.83
N CYS A 234 -6.74 16.04 -0.31
CA CYS A 234 -7.07 16.60 -1.61
C CYS A 234 -6.75 15.65 -2.76
N ASP A 235 -7.21 16.01 -3.96
CA ASP A 235 -6.84 15.32 -5.19
C ASP A 235 -5.39 15.68 -5.57
N MET A 236 -4.54 14.67 -5.74
CA MET A 236 -3.15 14.81 -6.18
C MET A 236 -2.97 15.59 -7.49
N LEU A 237 -4.00 15.65 -8.35
CA LEU A 237 -3.95 16.43 -9.58
C LEU A 237 -3.98 17.94 -9.34
N THR A 238 -4.42 18.38 -8.15
CA THR A 238 -4.56 19.81 -7.81
C THR A 238 -3.36 20.41 -7.10
N VAL A 239 -2.45 19.58 -6.55
CA VAL A 239 -1.30 20.05 -5.78
C VAL A 239 -0.16 20.51 -6.68
N SER A 240 0.60 21.52 -6.26
CA SER A 240 1.81 21.95 -7.00
C SER A 240 2.93 20.92 -6.89
N LEU A 241 3.64 20.70 -8.00
CA LEU A 241 4.85 19.88 -8.06
C LEU A 241 6.14 20.70 -8.28
N GLY A 242 6.05 22.04 -8.25
CA GLY A 242 7.14 22.93 -8.67
C GLY A 242 8.44 22.82 -7.85
N HIS A 243 8.36 22.35 -6.60
CA HIS A 243 9.52 22.15 -5.73
C HIS A 243 9.84 20.66 -5.48
N THR A 244 9.07 19.74 -6.04
CA THR A 244 9.23 18.31 -5.80
C THR A 244 10.49 17.79 -6.45
N ARG A 245 11.37 17.19 -5.63
CA ARG A 245 12.63 16.56 -6.02
C ARG A 245 12.58 15.04 -5.90
N PHE A 246 11.76 14.53 -5.00
CA PHE A 246 11.44 13.11 -4.87
C PHE A 246 9.92 12.94 -4.79
N LEU A 247 9.36 12.17 -5.71
CA LEU A 247 7.93 11.88 -5.79
C LEU A 247 7.71 10.37 -5.66
N VAL A 248 6.79 9.98 -4.78
CA VAL A 248 6.34 8.59 -4.65
C VAL A 248 4.93 8.49 -5.22
N LEU A 249 4.72 7.53 -6.12
CA LEU A 249 3.41 7.22 -6.69
C LEU A 249 2.97 5.84 -6.18
N ALA A 250 2.02 5.81 -5.24
CA ALA A 250 1.36 4.58 -4.79
C ALA A 250 0.32 4.09 -5.84
N SER A 251 0.74 3.99 -7.10
CA SER A 251 -0.16 4.00 -8.27
C SER A 251 -0.79 2.66 -8.65
N GLN A 252 -0.59 1.63 -7.82
CA GLN A 252 -0.84 0.24 -8.16
C GLN A 252 -2.29 -0.06 -8.60
N CYS A 253 -3.26 0.63 -8.02
CA CYS A 253 -4.69 0.44 -8.28
C CYS A 253 -5.32 1.55 -9.14
N TRP A 254 -4.55 2.53 -9.61
CA TRP A 254 -5.09 3.65 -10.37
C TRP A 254 -5.44 3.23 -11.80
N ASP A 255 -6.68 3.53 -12.20
CA ASP A 255 -7.18 3.17 -13.52
C ASP A 255 -6.47 3.92 -14.66
N ALA A 256 -6.77 3.56 -15.90
CA ALA A 256 -6.15 4.17 -17.08
C ALA A 256 -6.52 5.65 -17.27
N ALA A 257 -7.73 6.05 -16.85
CA ALA A 257 -8.23 7.42 -17.03
C ALA A 257 -7.56 8.40 -16.06
N LEU A 258 -7.43 8.01 -14.78
CA LEU A 258 -6.65 8.74 -13.79
C LEU A 258 -5.19 8.80 -14.20
N TRP A 259 -4.60 7.70 -14.65
CA TRP A 259 -3.22 7.73 -15.13
C TRP A 259 -3.04 8.67 -16.33
N ALA A 260 -3.95 8.71 -17.28
CA ALA A 260 -3.86 9.68 -18.39
C ALA A 260 -3.86 11.14 -17.91
N LYS A 261 -4.59 11.46 -16.82
CA LYS A 261 -4.56 12.79 -16.18
C LYS A 261 -3.24 13.02 -15.44
N LEU A 262 -2.80 12.04 -14.65
CA LEU A 262 -1.55 12.10 -13.90
C LEU A 262 -0.33 12.26 -14.82
N ALA A 263 -0.26 11.53 -15.93
CA ALA A 263 0.82 11.67 -16.92
C ALA A 263 0.97 13.11 -17.44
N ARG A 264 -0.15 13.83 -17.62
CA ARG A 264 -0.12 15.27 -17.96
C ARG A 264 0.35 16.13 -16.79
N LYS A 265 -0.13 15.86 -15.58
CA LYS A 265 0.28 16.55 -14.35
C LYS A 265 1.79 16.44 -14.10
N LEU A 266 2.37 15.27 -14.36
CA LEU A 266 3.79 15.01 -14.19
C LEU A 266 4.69 15.79 -15.17
N LEU A 267 4.13 16.45 -16.18
CA LEU A 267 4.89 17.38 -17.04
C LEU A 267 5.32 18.65 -16.29
N GLU A 268 4.67 18.99 -15.17
CA GLU A 268 5.07 20.09 -14.29
C GLU A 268 6.39 19.80 -13.55
N LEU A 269 6.80 18.54 -13.47
CA LEU A 269 8.06 18.16 -12.85
C LEU A 269 9.24 18.65 -13.66
N THR A 270 10.19 19.27 -12.97
CA THR A 270 11.49 19.64 -13.52
C THR A 270 12.49 18.49 -13.32
N SER A 271 13.58 18.68 -12.60
CA SER A 271 14.50 17.60 -12.23
C SER A 271 13.98 16.89 -10.97
N CYS A 272 13.55 15.64 -11.12
CA CYS A 272 12.93 14.87 -10.04
C CYS A 272 13.22 13.37 -10.16
N ILE A 273 13.34 12.69 -9.03
CA ILE A 273 13.29 11.23 -8.96
C ILE A 273 11.87 10.79 -8.62
N VAL A 274 11.32 9.87 -9.39
CA VAL A 274 9.99 9.32 -9.18
C VAL A 274 10.09 7.84 -8.85
N LEU A 275 9.61 7.44 -7.67
CA LEU A 275 9.41 6.05 -7.30
C LEU A 275 7.97 5.67 -7.61
N ASP A 276 7.77 4.69 -8.48
CA ASP A 276 6.47 4.20 -8.91
C ASP A 276 6.31 2.71 -8.60
N TYR A 277 5.10 2.33 -8.23
CA TYR A 277 4.69 0.95 -8.00
C TYR A 277 4.27 0.26 -9.33
N THR A 278 4.38 0.95 -10.46
CA THR A 278 4.11 0.39 -11.80
C THR A 278 5.16 0.80 -12.82
N ASP A 279 5.18 0.13 -13.97
CA ASP A 279 6.07 0.42 -15.09
C ASP A 279 5.52 1.52 -16.03
N ARG A 280 4.39 2.16 -15.70
CA ARG A 280 3.63 2.99 -16.65
C ARG A 280 4.40 4.22 -17.13
N LEU A 281 5.30 4.78 -16.31
CA LEU A 281 6.17 5.90 -16.68
C LEU A 281 7.17 5.56 -17.78
N SER A 282 7.46 4.28 -18.05
CA SER A 282 8.28 3.87 -19.20
C SER A 282 7.71 4.32 -20.56
N ARG A 283 6.40 4.63 -20.60
CA ARG A 283 5.67 5.07 -21.79
C ARG A 283 5.50 6.58 -21.84
N CYS A 284 5.99 7.31 -20.84
CA CYS A 284 5.87 8.76 -20.73
C CYS A 284 7.17 9.44 -21.20
N ASN A 285 7.03 10.47 -22.02
CA ASN A 285 8.19 11.24 -22.49
C ASN A 285 8.90 11.93 -21.31
N GLY A 286 10.23 11.89 -21.34
CA GLY A 286 11.07 12.61 -20.38
C GLY A 286 11.39 11.85 -19.10
N PHE A 287 10.85 10.64 -18.90
CA PHE A 287 11.20 9.76 -17.79
C PHE A 287 12.17 8.68 -18.25
N HIS A 288 13.30 8.56 -17.55
CA HIS A 288 14.32 7.54 -17.81
C HIS A 288 14.36 6.57 -16.64
N LEU A 289 14.24 5.27 -16.90
CA LEU A 289 14.33 4.26 -15.84
C LEU A 289 15.76 4.25 -15.28
N ALA A 290 15.90 4.60 -14.01
CA ALA A 290 17.18 4.69 -13.31
C ALA A 290 17.49 3.42 -12.49
N ALA A 291 16.46 2.79 -11.90
CA ALA A 291 16.62 1.56 -11.16
C ALA A 291 15.30 0.76 -11.10
N THR A 292 15.41 -0.54 -10.84
CA THR A 292 14.30 -1.39 -10.39
C THR A 292 14.75 -2.18 -9.18
N THR A 293 13.81 -2.52 -8.31
CA THR A 293 14.05 -3.46 -7.21
C THR A 293 12.78 -4.22 -6.88
N GLN A 294 12.90 -5.30 -6.13
CA GLN A 294 11.77 -6.07 -5.65
C GLN A 294 11.61 -5.90 -4.15
N GLY A 295 10.37 -5.94 -3.69
CA GLY A 295 10.06 -5.97 -2.27
C GLY A 295 8.62 -6.39 -2.03
N ASN A 296 8.28 -6.64 -0.77
CA ASN A 296 6.94 -7.09 -0.42
C ASN A 296 5.98 -5.89 -0.30
N VAL A 297 4.72 -6.11 -0.68
CA VAL A 297 3.56 -5.27 -0.34
C VAL A 297 2.45 -6.17 0.20
N SER A 298 1.43 -5.59 0.84
CA SER A 298 0.39 -6.35 1.57
C SER A 298 -0.36 -7.41 0.75
N TRP A 299 -0.37 -7.30 -0.58
CA TRP A 299 -1.08 -8.23 -1.47
C TRP A 299 -0.16 -8.89 -2.51
N HIS A 300 1.16 -8.69 -2.48
CA HIS A 300 2.08 -9.32 -3.43
C HIS A 300 3.49 -9.40 -2.87
N ALA A 301 4.02 -10.62 -2.75
CA ALA A 301 5.42 -10.84 -2.42
C ALA A 301 6.29 -10.59 -3.66
N GLY A 302 7.42 -9.92 -3.51
CA GLY A 302 8.31 -9.62 -4.65
C GLY A 302 7.70 -8.69 -5.70
N HIS A 303 6.91 -7.70 -5.27
CA HIS A 303 6.46 -6.62 -6.13
C HIS A 303 7.65 -5.83 -6.68
N THR A 304 7.66 -5.56 -7.99
CA THR A 304 8.69 -4.76 -8.64
C THR A 304 8.36 -3.28 -8.53
N PHE A 305 9.26 -2.52 -7.91
CA PHE A 305 9.24 -1.06 -7.87
C PHE A 305 10.15 -0.48 -8.96
N TYR A 306 9.75 0.66 -9.50
CA TYR A 306 10.45 1.33 -10.58
C TYR A 306 10.87 2.72 -10.12
N VAL A 307 12.12 3.08 -10.36
CA VAL A 307 12.65 4.41 -10.05
C VAL A 307 13.03 5.09 -11.36
N TYR A 308 12.39 6.22 -11.63
CA TYR A 308 12.61 7.02 -12.82
C TYR A 308 13.29 8.33 -12.47
N GLU A 309 14.15 8.80 -13.37
CA GLU A 309 14.66 10.16 -13.37
C GLU A 309 13.94 10.98 -14.43
N ARG A 310 13.39 12.13 -14.01
CA ARG A 310 12.87 13.16 -14.91
C ARG A 310 13.96 14.19 -15.15
N LEU A 311 14.36 14.33 -16.40
CA LEU A 311 15.29 15.38 -16.85
C LEU A 311 14.52 16.35 -17.73
N VAL A 312 14.61 17.65 -17.44
CA VAL A 312 14.12 18.69 -18.36
C VAL A 312 15.09 18.72 -19.54
N GLN A 313 14.59 18.46 -20.74
CA GLN A 313 15.33 18.70 -21.99
C GLN A 313 15.27 20.19 -22.34
#